data_AF-A0A7W1H3S7-F1
#
_entry.id   AF-A0A7W1H3S7-F1
#
_cell.length_a   1.000
_cell.length_b   1.000
_cell.length_c   1.000
_cell.angle_alpha   90.00
_cell.angle_beta   90.00
_cell.angle_gamma   90.00
#
_symmetry.space_group_name_H-M   'P 1'
#
loop_
_entity.id
_entity.type
_entity.pdbx_description
1 polymer ?
#
loop_
_entity_poly.entity_id
_entity_poly.type
_entity_poly.pdbx_seq_one_letter_code
_entity_poly.pdbx_strand_id
1 'polypeptide(L)'
;MPRRRVRLAAPDDVAIAAAFAELRESLRVPTGFPAEVLADAEASIRSPRLPDADETAISFVTIDPPQSMDLDQALHLERRGNGYRVRYAIADVGAFVTPGGPMDNEAHERGQTLYAPDGNTRLYPPQISEGAASLLPDETRPALVWDMQVDDTGEGIEVVVRRALVRSREKLDYASVQRSLDDGTASESLQLLREVGTLRQEREARRGGITLPIPEQEVDKGPNGYTLRYRAPLPVEGWNAQISLMTGMGAAELMLDARVGVLRTLPKA
;
A
#
# COMPACT_ATOMS: atom_id res chain seq x y z
N MET A 1 17.06 3.75 -4.54
CA MET A 1 17.03 4.95 -5.41
C MET A 1 15.61 5.50 -5.39
N PRO A 2 15.42 6.80 -5.14
CA PRO A 2 14.11 7.42 -5.28
C PRO A 2 13.69 7.30 -6.75
N ARG A 3 12.63 6.53 -7.00
CA ARG A 3 12.08 6.33 -8.34
C ARG A 3 11.14 7.50 -8.64
N ARG A 4 11.38 8.20 -9.74
CA ARG A 4 10.43 9.18 -10.27
C ARG A 4 9.23 8.42 -10.79
N ARG A 5 8.06 8.62 -10.18
CA ARG A 5 6.78 8.16 -10.75
C ARG A 5 6.36 9.16 -11.82
N VAL A 6 6.07 8.63 -13.01
CA VAL A 6 5.53 9.39 -14.15
C VAL A 6 4.13 8.87 -14.41
N ARG A 7 3.13 9.75 -14.39
CA ARG A 7 1.74 9.43 -14.70
C ARG A 7 1.34 10.09 -16.01
N LEU A 8 0.62 9.40 -16.90
CA LEU A 8 0.03 9.99 -18.09
C LEU A 8 -1.49 9.82 -18.04
N ALA A 9 -2.25 10.90 -18.17
CA ALA A 9 -3.70 10.79 -18.38
C ALA A 9 -3.96 10.25 -19.81
N ALA A 10 -4.27 8.95 -19.90
CA ALA A 10 -4.69 8.18 -21.07
C ALA A 10 -4.17 8.70 -22.44
N PRO A 11 -3.11 8.10 -23.02
CA PRO A 11 -2.64 8.50 -24.35
C PRO A 11 -3.71 8.15 -25.39
N ASP A 12 -4.28 9.17 -26.04
CA ASP A 12 -5.11 9.02 -27.24
C ASP A 12 -4.34 9.38 -28.52
N ASP A 13 -3.06 9.76 -28.38
CA ASP A 13 -2.11 9.85 -29.47
C ASP A 13 -1.64 8.43 -29.86
N VAL A 14 -1.95 8.04 -31.09
CA VAL A 14 -1.63 6.71 -31.65
C VAL A 14 -0.13 6.43 -31.62
N ALA A 15 0.72 7.44 -31.82
CA ALA A 15 2.17 7.26 -31.81
C ALA A 15 2.70 6.97 -30.40
N ILE A 16 2.15 7.64 -29.38
CA ILE A 16 2.52 7.41 -27.98
C ILE A 16 2.04 6.03 -27.52
N ALA A 17 0.80 5.66 -27.86
CA ALA A 17 0.26 4.33 -27.56
C ALA A 17 1.09 3.22 -28.21
N ALA A 18 1.49 3.40 -29.49
CA ALA A 18 2.36 2.46 -30.18
C ALA A 18 3.75 2.35 -29.53
N ALA A 19 4.35 3.48 -29.12
CA ALA A 19 5.64 3.48 -28.43
C ALA A 19 5.58 2.75 -27.07
N PHE A 20 4.50 2.92 -26.29
CA PHE A 20 4.33 2.15 -25.06
C PHE A 20 4.11 0.65 -25.34
N ALA A 21 3.40 0.29 -26.39
CA ALA A 21 3.24 -1.11 -26.79
C ALA A 21 4.59 -1.75 -27.16
N GLU A 22 5.41 -1.08 -27.97
CA GLU A 22 6.76 -1.53 -28.33
C GLU A 22 7.68 -1.66 -27.11
N LEU A 23 7.61 -0.71 -26.17
CA LEU A 23 8.36 -0.79 -24.91
C LEU A 23 7.94 -1.99 -24.05
N ARG A 24 6.63 -2.27 -23.95
CA ARG A 24 6.16 -3.46 -23.22
C ARG A 24 6.66 -4.75 -23.86
N GLU A 25 6.64 -4.84 -25.18
CA GLU A 25 7.14 -6.01 -25.90
C GLU A 25 8.65 -6.20 -25.69
N SER A 26 9.45 -5.16 -25.88
CA SER A 26 10.91 -5.21 -25.73
C SER A 26 11.35 -5.53 -24.30
N LEU A 27 10.63 -5.03 -23.30
CA LEU A 27 10.85 -5.31 -21.89
C LEU A 27 10.17 -6.61 -21.42
N ARG A 28 9.46 -7.32 -22.31
CA ARG A 28 8.73 -8.56 -22.02
C ARG A 28 7.75 -8.41 -20.86
N VAL A 29 7.05 -7.28 -20.80
CA VAL A 29 6.04 -6.98 -19.79
C VAL A 29 4.78 -7.82 -20.06
N PRO A 30 4.33 -8.68 -19.13
CA PRO A 30 3.12 -9.47 -19.32
C PRO A 30 1.88 -8.59 -19.50
N THR A 31 1.04 -8.87 -20.49
CA THR A 31 -0.14 -8.03 -20.80
C THR A 31 -1.48 -8.61 -20.31
N GLY A 32 -1.51 -9.88 -19.89
CA GLY A 32 -2.70 -10.56 -19.38
C GLY A 32 -2.32 -11.74 -18.51
N PHE A 33 -3.31 -12.45 -17.99
CA PHE A 33 -3.11 -13.64 -17.15
C PHE A 33 -3.46 -14.91 -17.93
N PRO A 34 -2.72 -16.02 -17.74
CA PRO A 34 -3.11 -17.33 -18.27
C PRO A 34 -4.52 -17.76 -17.80
N ALA A 35 -5.22 -18.55 -18.61
CA ALA A 35 -6.58 -18.98 -18.32
C ALA A 35 -6.69 -19.78 -17.00
N GLU A 36 -5.70 -20.60 -16.69
CA GLU A 36 -5.62 -21.35 -15.42
C GLU A 36 -5.47 -20.44 -14.20
N VAL A 37 -4.77 -19.30 -14.33
CA VAL A 37 -4.62 -18.31 -13.26
C VAL A 37 -5.95 -17.58 -13.01
N LEU A 38 -6.68 -17.26 -14.09
CA LEU A 38 -8.01 -16.65 -13.97
C LEU A 38 -9.03 -17.62 -13.35
N ALA A 39 -8.98 -18.89 -13.73
CA ALA A 39 -9.83 -19.93 -13.14
C ALA A 39 -9.51 -20.15 -11.65
N ASP A 40 -8.23 -20.16 -11.28
CA ASP A 40 -7.77 -20.24 -9.87
C ASP A 40 -8.24 -19.03 -9.06
N ALA A 41 -8.16 -17.82 -9.62
CA ALA A 41 -8.69 -16.61 -9.00
C ALA A 41 -10.21 -16.73 -8.75
N GLU A 42 -11.00 -17.13 -9.74
CA GLU A 42 -12.45 -17.31 -9.58
C GLU A 42 -12.79 -18.37 -8.52
N ALA A 43 -12.05 -19.49 -8.50
CA ALA A 43 -12.23 -20.54 -7.51
C ALA A 43 -11.91 -20.04 -6.09
N SER A 44 -10.80 -19.32 -5.91
CA SER A 44 -10.38 -18.78 -4.60
C SER A 44 -11.36 -17.75 -4.04
N ILE A 45 -11.99 -16.93 -4.90
CA ILE A 45 -13.01 -15.96 -4.50
C ILE A 45 -14.27 -16.66 -3.95
N ARG A 46 -14.65 -17.81 -4.53
CA ARG A 46 -15.81 -18.59 -4.05
C ARG A 46 -15.55 -19.32 -2.74
N SER A 47 -14.29 -19.58 -2.41
CA SER A 47 -13.92 -20.36 -1.21
C SER A 47 -12.60 -19.87 -0.62
N PRO A 48 -12.57 -18.63 -0.10
CA PRO A 48 -11.36 -18.07 0.51
C PRO A 48 -11.07 -18.74 1.86
N ARG A 49 -9.80 -18.75 2.25
CA ARG A 49 -9.37 -19.18 3.58
C ARG A 49 -9.53 -18.02 4.57
N LEU A 50 -10.72 -17.88 5.13
CA LEU A 50 -11.02 -16.80 6.08
C LEU A 50 -10.48 -17.12 7.49
N PRO A 51 -9.99 -16.10 8.22
CA PRO A 51 -9.65 -16.25 9.64
C PRO A 51 -10.89 -16.24 10.53
N ASP A 52 -10.78 -16.84 11.72
CA ASP A 52 -11.85 -16.84 12.73
C ASP A 52 -11.98 -15.51 13.49
N ALA A 53 -10.87 -14.76 13.62
CA ALA A 53 -10.87 -13.51 14.37
C ALA A 53 -11.63 -12.40 13.62
N ASP A 54 -12.42 -11.63 14.35
CA ASP A 54 -13.22 -10.52 13.82
C ASP A 54 -12.79 -9.19 14.46
N GLU A 55 -12.28 -8.29 13.63
CA GLU A 55 -11.84 -6.95 13.96
C GLU A 55 -12.63 -5.88 13.20
N THR A 56 -13.80 -6.24 12.65
CA THR A 56 -14.66 -5.32 11.88
C THR A 56 -15.19 -4.15 12.71
N ALA A 57 -15.16 -4.25 14.05
CA ALA A 57 -15.51 -3.15 14.95
C ALA A 57 -14.50 -1.99 14.93
N ILE A 58 -13.26 -2.22 14.49
CA ILE A 58 -12.26 -1.16 14.37
C ILE A 58 -12.60 -0.26 13.18
N SER A 59 -12.57 1.05 13.41
CA SER A 59 -12.80 2.07 12.39
C SER A 59 -11.55 2.31 11.54
N PHE A 60 -11.14 1.28 10.79
CA PHE A 60 -10.08 1.38 9.79
C PHE A 60 -10.45 2.33 8.66
N VAL A 61 -9.47 3.06 8.13
CA VAL A 61 -9.59 3.85 6.89
C VAL A 61 -8.40 3.57 6.00
N THR A 62 -8.58 3.66 4.68
CA THR A 62 -7.46 3.65 3.72
C THR A 62 -7.15 5.09 3.27
N ILE A 63 -5.92 5.34 2.84
CA ILE A 63 -5.49 6.65 2.30
C ILE A 63 -4.71 6.42 1.01
N ASP A 64 -5.36 6.67 -0.12
CA ASP A 64 -4.88 6.26 -1.43
C ASP A 64 -5.22 7.30 -2.51
N PRO A 65 -4.56 7.29 -3.67
CA PRO A 65 -4.99 8.08 -4.82
C PRO A 65 -6.49 7.83 -5.15
N PRO A 66 -7.25 8.86 -5.58
CA PRO A 66 -8.68 8.70 -5.83
C PRO A 66 -9.03 7.61 -6.85
N GLN A 67 -8.12 7.28 -7.78
CA GLN A 67 -8.34 6.27 -8.81
C GLN A 67 -7.90 4.86 -8.41
N SER A 68 -7.20 4.69 -7.28
CA SER A 68 -6.75 3.38 -6.81
C SER A 68 -7.92 2.49 -6.43
N MET A 69 -7.84 1.22 -6.83
CA MET A 69 -8.76 0.15 -6.42
C MET A 69 -8.01 -0.98 -5.72
N ASP A 70 -6.68 -0.98 -5.78
CA ASP A 70 -5.75 -1.88 -5.11
C ASP A 70 -5.42 -1.39 -3.70
N LEU A 71 -6.44 -1.24 -2.86
CA LEU A 71 -6.28 -0.75 -1.49
C LEU A 71 -5.66 -1.83 -0.59
N ASP A 72 -4.34 -1.82 -0.45
CA ASP A 72 -3.58 -2.87 0.24
C ASP A 72 -3.54 -2.69 1.76
N GLN A 73 -3.78 -1.48 2.26
CA GLN A 73 -3.49 -1.11 3.65
C GLN A 73 -4.52 -0.14 4.23
N ALA A 74 -4.92 -0.41 5.47
CA ALA A 74 -5.82 0.44 6.24
C ALA A 74 -5.25 0.70 7.65
N LEU A 75 -5.49 1.88 8.19
CA LEU A 75 -4.95 2.29 9.49
C LEU A 75 -6.04 2.74 10.45
N HIS A 76 -5.75 2.59 11.73
CA HIS A 76 -6.49 3.18 12.82
C HIS A 76 -5.56 3.38 14.03
N LEU A 77 -5.52 4.59 14.57
CA LEU A 77 -4.66 4.97 15.69
C LEU A 77 -5.50 5.42 16.88
N GLU A 78 -5.05 5.07 18.08
CA GLU A 78 -5.64 5.49 19.35
C GLU A 78 -4.54 5.84 20.37
N ARG A 79 -4.85 6.69 21.36
CA ARG A 79 -3.96 6.92 22.50
C ARG A 79 -3.95 5.71 23.42
N ARG A 80 -2.79 5.40 24.00
CA ARG A 80 -2.65 4.31 24.98
C ARG A 80 -1.65 4.70 26.07
N GLY A 81 -2.15 5.06 27.25
CA GLY A 81 -1.30 5.56 28.34
C GLY A 81 -0.62 6.88 27.94
N ASN A 82 0.70 6.95 28.08
CA ASN A 82 1.50 8.07 27.56
C ASN A 82 1.82 7.94 26.07
N GLY A 83 1.67 6.75 25.48
CA GLY A 83 1.98 6.50 24.08
C GLY A 83 0.74 6.29 23.20
N TYR A 84 0.90 5.41 22.22
CA TYR A 84 -0.05 5.20 21.13
C TYR A 84 -0.22 3.71 20.84
N ARG A 85 -1.39 3.35 20.30
CA ARG A 85 -1.62 2.05 19.67
C ARG A 85 -1.95 2.28 18.21
N VAL A 86 -1.16 1.66 17.34
CA VAL A 86 -1.28 1.73 15.90
C VAL A 86 -1.77 0.39 15.40
N ARG A 87 -2.98 0.36 14.84
CA ARG A 87 -3.55 -0.81 14.19
C ARG A 87 -3.45 -0.61 12.69
N TYR A 88 -2.78 -1.54 12.03
CA TYR A 88 -2.49 -1.48 10.60
C TYR A 88 -2.91 -2.79 9.93
N ALA A 89 -3.98 -2.75 9.16
CA ALA A 89 -4.48 -3.91 8.42
C ALA A 89 -3.85 -3.94 7.04
N ILE A 90 -3.22 -5.06 6.68
CA ILE A 90 -2.70 -5.33 5.34
C ILE A 90 -3.58 -6.41 4.69
N ALA A 91 -4.01 -6.22 3.46
CA ALA A 91 -4.80 -7.18 2.69
C ALA A 91 -4.18 -8.60 2.75
N ASP A 92 -4.96 -9.60 3.17
CA ASP A 92 -4.48 -10.99 3.23
C ASP A 92 -4.64 -11.69 1.89
N VAL A 93 -3.74 -11.39 0.95
CA VAL A 93 -3.67 -12.09 -0.34
C VAL A 93 -3.48 -13.61 -0.14
N GLY A 94 -2.84 -14.02 0.95
CA GLY A 94 -2.67 -15.42 1.33
C GLY A 94 -3.98 -16.15 1.65
N ALA A 95 -5.08 -15.44 1.88
CA ALA A 95 -6.42 -16.02 1.98
C ALA A 95 -6.92 -16.58 0.64
N PHE A 96 -6.40 -16.07 -0.48
CA PHE A 96 -6.82 -16.42 -1.84
C PHE A 96 -5.76 -17.24 -2.58
N VAL A 97 -4.48 -16.95 -2.37
CA VAL A 97 -3.37 -17.55 -3.14
C VAL A 97 -2.83 -18.79 -2.46
N THR A 98 -2.98 -19.95 -3.10
CA THR A 98 -2.47 -21.24 -2.59
C THR A 98 -1.02 -21.44 -3.00
N PRO A 99 -0.08 -21.70 -2.05
CA PRO A 99 1.32 -21.97 -2.39
C PRO A 99 1.46 -23.12 -3.41
N GLY A 100 2.27 -22.91 -4.45
CA GLY A 100 2.46 -23.82 -5.58
C GLY A 100 1.30 -23.89 -6.58
N GLY A 101 0.22 -23.16 -6.35
CA GLY A 101 -0.93 -23.06 -7.25
C GLY A 101 -0.70 -22.11 -8.44
N PRO A 102 -1.64 -22.04 -9.41
CA PRO A 102 -1.51 -21.20 -10.59
C PRO A 102 -1.24 -19.72 -10.28
N MET A 103 -2.01 -19.10 -9.38
CA MET A 103 -1.76 -17.69 -8.99
C MET A 103 -0.40 -17.48 -8.32
N ASP A 104 0.06 -18.43 -7.51
CA ASP A 104 1.35 -18.34 -6.82
C ASP A 104 2.52 -18.42 -7.80
N ASN A 105 2.48 -19.39 -8.72
CA ASN A 105 3.51 -19.55 -9.75
C ASN A 105 3.59 -18.31 -10.66
N GLU A 106 2.44 -17.80 -11.11
CA GLU A 106 2.37 -16.58 -11.92
C GLU A 106 2.89 -15.35 -11.17
N ALA A 107 2.58 -15.23 -9.87
CA ALA A 107 3.09 -14.13 -9.05
C ALA A 107 4.62 -14.19 -8.91
N HIS A 108 5.21 -15.38 -8.81
CA HIS A 108 6.66 -15.56 -8.80
C HIS A 108 7.32 -15.19 -10.13
N GLU A 109 6.70 -15.54 -11.26
CA GLU A 109 7.18 -15.15 -12.60
C GLU A 109 7.10 -13.63 -12.82
N ARG A 110 6.05 -12.97 -12.32
CA ARG A 110 5.87 -11.51 -12.41
C ARG A 110 6.75 -10.72 -11.45
N GLY A 111 6.91 -11.23 -10.23
CA GLY A 111 7.67 -10.63 -9.12
C GLY A 111 7.06 -9.37 -8.48
N GLN A 112 6.47 -8.46 -9.26
CA GLN A 112 5.83 -7.23 -8.76
C GLN A 112 4.80 -6.68 -9.76
N THR A 113 3.92 -5.78 -9.29
CA THR A 113 3.13 -4.92 -10.19
C THR A 113 4.04 -3.90 -10.87
N LEU A 114 3.96 -3.79 -12.19
CA LEU A 114 4.67 -2.77 -12.98
C LEU A 114 3.71 -1.63 -13.31
N TYR A 115 4.02 -0.44 -12.82
CA TYR A 115 3.24 0.78 -13.06
C TYR A 115 3.84 1.54 -14.25
N ALA A 116 3.15 1.52 -15.40
CA ALA A 116 3.49 2.30 -16.58
C ALA A 116 2.64 3.58 -16.64
N PRO A 117 3.08 4.63 -17.36
CA PRO A 117 2.35 5.89 -17.43
C PRO A 117 0.90 5.75 -17.93
N ASP A 118 0.63 4.75 -18.78
CA ASP A 118 -0.66 4.51 -19.43
C ASP A 118 -1.39 3.24 -18.93
N GLY A 119 -0.89 2.59 -17.88
CA GLY A 119 -1.55 1.42 -17.29
C GLY A 119 -0.65 0.57 -16.40
N ASN A 120 -1.26 -0.37 -15.66
CA ASN A 120 -0.55 -1.23 -14.72
C ASN A 120 -0.55 -2.69 -15.19
N THR A 121 0.61 -3.33 -15.14
CA THR A 121 0.75 -4.78 -15.23
C THR A 121 0.73 -5.35 -13.83
N ARG A 122 -0.40 -5.96 -13.44
CA ARG A 122 -0.67 -6.36 -12.06
C ARG A 122 0.08 -7.64 -11.69
N LEU A 123 0.44 -7.76 -10.42
CA LEU A 123 0.97 -8.98 -9.83
C LEU A 123 -0.09 -10.10 -9.78
N TYR A 124 -1.31 -9.76 -9.39
CA TYR A 124 -2.46 -10.67 -9.31
C TYR A 124 -3.60 -10.22 -10.24
N PRO A 125 -4.51 -11.12 -10.64
CA PRO A 125 -5.69 -10.76 -11.41
C PRO A 125 -6.50 -9.63 -10.72
N PRO A 126 -7.07 -8.66 -11.47
CA PRO A 126 -7.82 -7.55 -10.89
C PRO A 126 -8.95 -7.98 -9.95
N GLN A 127 -9.59 -9.11 -10.22
CA GLN A 127 -10.65 -9.67 -9.37
C GLN A 127 -10.17 -9.99 -7.94
N ILE A 128 -8.86 -10.24 -7.78
CA ILE A 128 -8.20 -10.39 -6.49
C ILE A 128 -7.71 -9.03 -6.00
N SER A 129 -6.77 -8.40 -6.73
CA SER A 129 -6.03 -7.24 -6.24
C SER A 129 -6.86 -5.96 -6.09
N GLU A 130 -7.85 -5.77 -6.97
CA GLU A 130 -8.75 -4.60 -6.98
C GLU A 130 -10.17 -4.95 -6.48
N GLY A 131 -10.34 -6.18 -5.98
CA GLY A 131 -11.62 -6.74 -5.58
C GLY A 131 -11.54 -7.49 -4.26
N ALA A 132 -11.44 -8.82 -4.34
CA ALA A 132 -11.63 -9.70 -3.19
C ALA A 132 -10.60 -9.51 -2.06
N ALA A 133 -9.36 -9.14 -2.38
CA ALA A 133 -8.33 -8.84 -1.38
C ALA A 133 -8.30 -7.35 -0.98
N SER A 134 -8.76 -6.45 -1.86
CA SER A 134 -8.69 -5.01 -1.59
C SER A 134 -9.59 -4.61 -0.42
N LEU A 135 -9.06 -3.75 0.46
CA LEU A 135 -9.73 -3.20 1.64
C LEU A 135 -10.71 -2.06 1.27
N LEU A 136 -11.58 -2.32 0.28
CA LEU A 136 -12.64 -1.41 -0.16
C LEU A 136 -13.57 -1.03 1.01
N PRO A 137 -14.11 0.20 1.00
CA PRO A 137 -14.96 0.68 2.08
C PRO A 137 -16.24 -0.14 2.20
N ASP A 138 -16.68 -0.34 3.44
CA ASP A 138 -17.87 -1.07 3.87
C ASP A 138 -17.92 -2.57 3.52
N GLU A 139 -16.84 -3.10 2.96
CA GLU A 139 -16.70 -4.52 2.67
C GLU A 139 -15.90 -5.25 3.75
N THR A 140 -16.39 -6.43 4.18
CA THR A 140 -15.62 -7.29 5.08
C THR A 140 -14.55 -8.05 4.29
N ARG A 141 -13.30 -7.95 4.74
CA ARG A 141 -12.12 -8.48 4.05
C ARG A 141 -11.16 -9.18 5.01
N PRO A 142 -10.49 -10.28 4.60
CA PRO A 142 -9.42 -10.87 5.39
C PRO A 142 -8.17 -9.98 5.33
N ALA A 143 -7.55 -9.74 6.48
CA ALA A 143 -6.34 -8.93 6.59
C ALA A 143 -5.38 -9.50 7.64
N LEU A 144 -4.09 -9.22 7.46
CA LEU A 144 -3.11 -9.29 8.54
C LEU A 144 -3.19 -7.98 9.32
N VAL A 145 -3.73 -8.04 10.54
CA VAL A 145 -3.81 -6.90 11.45
C VAL A 145 -2.55 -6.86 12.31
N TRP A 146 -1.74 -5.85 12.07
CA TRP A 146 -0.60 -5.47 12.89
C TRP A 146 -1.08 -4.55 14.01
N ASP A 147 -0.94 -5.00 15.25
CA ASP A 147 -1.24 -4.26 16.46
C ASP A 147 0.08 -3.87 17.13
N MET A 148 0.40 -2.58 17.08
CA MET A 148 1.70 -2.06 17.49
C MET A 148 1.54 -1.05 18.61
N GLN A 149 2.33 -1.21 19.68
CA GLN A 149 2.45 -0.21 20.74
C GLN A 149 3.63 0.72 20.44
N VAL A 150 3.41 2.02 20.58
CA VAL A 150 4.42 3.06 20.34
C VAL A 150 4.50 3.95 21.57
N ASP A 151 5.69 4.28 22.04
CA ASP A 151 5.87 5.19 23.18
C ASP A 151 5.67 6.66 22.79
N ASP A 152 5.80 7.56 23.77
CA ASP A 152 5.70 9.02 23.57
C ASP A 152 6.86 9.62 22.76
N THR A 153 7.89 8.83 22.40
CA THR A 153 8.99 9.23 21.53
C THR A 153 8.87 8.69 20.10
N GLY A 154 7.82 7.93 19.81
CA GLY A 154 7.67 7.25 18.52
C GLY A 154 8.46 5.94 18.41
N GLU A 155 9.01 5.40 19.49
CA GLU A 155 9.66 4.10 19.48
C GLU A 155 8.65 2.97 19.53
N GLY A 156 8.89 1.92 18.74
CA GLY A 156 8.07 0.70 18.80
C GLY A 156 8.40 -0.09 20.07
N ILE A 157 7.37 -0.44 20.84
CA ILE A 157 7.51 -1.20 22.10
C ILE A 157 7.15 -2.67 21.88
N GLU A 158 6.06 -2.93 21.16
CA GLU A 158 5.52 -4.27 20.96
C GLU A 158 4.87 -4.34 19.59
N VAL A 159 5.00 -5.49 18.93
CA VAL A 159 4.33 -5.80 17.67
C VAL A 159 3.68 -7.18 17.77
N VAL A 160 2.38 -7.24 17.50
CA VAL A 160 1.63 -8.48 17.34
C VAL A 160 0.96 -8.45 15.98
N VAL A 161 1.05 -9.56 15.24
CA VAL A 161 0.36 -9.72 13.96
C VAL A 161 -0.56 -10.94 14.04
N ARG A 162 -1.80 -10.78 13.55
CA ARG A 162 -2.75 -11.88 13.40
C ARG A 162 -3.60 -11.70 12.15
N ARG A 163 -4.10 -12.79 11.60
CA ARG A 163 -5.14 -12.74 10.58
C ARG A 163 -6.49 -12.45 11.25
N ALA A 164 -7.27 -11.53 10.66
CA ALA A 164 -8.62 -11.22 11.11
C ALA A 164 -9.47 -10.71 9.95
N LEU A 165 -10.79 -10.76 10.10
CA LEU A 165 -11.74 -10.04 9.26
C LEU A 165 -11.76 -8.58 9.68
N VAL A 166 -11.65 -7.66 8.72
CA VAL A 166 -11.73 -6.20 8.93
C VAL A 166 -12.80 -5.60 8.04
N ARG A 167 -13.24 -4.37 8.36
CA ARG A 167 -14.10 -3.57 7.49
C ARG A 167 -13.59 -2.13 7.48
N SER A 168 -13.02 -1.70 6.35
CA SER A 168 -12.66 -0.30 6.14
C SER A 168 -13.93 0.55 6.12
N ARG A 169 -13.90 1.73 6.73
CA ARG A 169 -15.06 2.64 6.81
C ARG A 169 -15.08 3.64 5.67
N GLU A 170 -13.91 4.00 5.16
CA GLU A 170 -13.79 5.04 4.16
C GLU A 170 -12.48 4.85 3.39
N LYS A 171 -12.54 5.15 2.09
CA LYS A 171 -11.37 5.37 1.26
C LYS A 171 -11.12 6.87 1.19
N LEU A 172 -10.06 7.32 1.84
CA LEU A 172 -9.66 8.72 1.85
C LEU A 172 -8.60 8.99 0.77
N ASP A 173 -8.48 10.25 0.36
CA ASP A 173 -7.34 10.73 -0.44
C ASP A 173 -6.42 11.65 0.37
N TYR A 174 -5.13 11.62 0.04
CA TYR A 174 -4.11 12.39 0.77
C TYR A 174 -4.40 13.90 0.83
N ALA A 175 -4.96 14.48 -0.23
CA ALA A 175 -5.23 15.92 -0.26
C ALA A 175 -6.37 16.29 0.70
N SER A 176 -7.43 15.47 0.74
CA SER A 176 -8.54 15.66 1.68
C SER A 176 -8.13 15.42 3.12
N VAL A 177 -7.30 14.40 3.40
CA VAL A 177 -6.76 14.17 4.74
C VAL A 177 -5.90 15.34 5.20
N GLN A 178 -4.98 15.82 4.36
CA GLN A 178 -4.13 16.96 4.69
C GLN A 178 -4.98 18.20 5.03
N ARG A 179 -5.98 18.53 4.20
CA ARG A 179 -6.90 19.64 4.48
C ARG A 179 -7.63 19.47 5.81
N SER A 180 -8.17 18.30 6.08
CA SER A 180 -8.88 18.04 7.35
C SER A 180 -7.97 18.23 8.58
N LEU A 181 -6.68 17.90 8.45
CA LEU A 181 -5.69 18.07 9.52
C LEU A 181 -5.32 19.54 9.71
N ASP A 182 -5.20 20.29 8.63
CA ASP A 182 -4.89 21.72 8.66
C ASP A 182 -6.06 22.54 9.19
N ASP A 183 -7.29 22.14 8.86
CA ASP A 183 -8.54 22.78 9.31
C ASP A 183 -8.96 22.36 10.73
N GLY A 184 -8.29 21.38 11.34
CA GLY A 184 -8.64 20.85 12.67
C GLY A 184 -9.94 20.04 12.70
N THR A 185 -10.40 19.55 11.55
CA THR A 185 -11.65 18.76 11.39
C THR A 185 -11.40 17.26 11.24
N ALA A 186 -10.14 16.84 11.12
CA ALA A 186 -9.73 15.45 11.04
C ALA A 186 -10.21 14.63 12.26
N SER A 187 -10.52 13.35 12.05
CA SER A 187 -10.80 12.40 13.13
C SER A 187 -9.61 12.27 14.09
N GLU A 188 -9.86 11.83 15.33
CA GLU A 188 -8.79 11.60 16.31
C GLU A 188 -7.69 10.70 15.74
N SER A 189 -8.05 9.60 15.08
CA SER A 189 -7.08 8.69 14.46
C SER A 189 -6.18 9.39 13.42
N LEU A 190 -6.69 10.34 12.64
CA LEU A 190 -5.91 11.07 11.66
C LEU A 190 -5.03 12.15 12.32
N GLN A 191 -5.50 12.78 13.39
CA GLN A 191 -4.67 13.68 14.20
C GLN A 191 -3.49 12.91 14.80
N LEU A 192 -3.75 11.70 15.31
CA LEU A 192 -2.70 10.81 15.82
C LEU A 192 -1.76 10.31 14.71
N LEU A 193 -2.24 10.13 13.48
CA LEU A 193 -1.37 9.82 12.33
C LEU A 193 -0.31 10.91 12.15
N ARG A 194 -0.69 12.19 12.25
CA ARG A 194 0.26 13.31 12.22
C ARG A 194 1.23 13.26 13.40
N GLU A 195 0.74 13.10 14.64
CA GLU A 195 1.59 13.04 15.83
C GLU A 195 2.64 11.91 15.74
N VAL A 196 2.18 10.67 15.55
CA VAL A 196 3.04 9.50 15.46
C VAL A 196 3.97 9.62 14.26
N GLY A 197 3.45 10.02 13.09
CA GLY A 197 4.24 10.23 11.88
C GLY A 197 5.40 11.21 12.08
N THR A 198 5.15 12.34 12.77
CA THR A 198 6.19 13.32 13.11
C THR A 198 7.25 12.74 14.04
N LEU A 199 6.86 12.09 15.14
CA LEU A 199 7.80 11.44 16.07
C LEU A 199 8.69 10.42 15.35
N ARG A 200 8.10 9.64 14.45
CA ARG A 200 8.80 8.63 13.64
C ARG A 200 9.79 9.26 12.65
N GLN A 201 9.43 10.37 12.00
CA GLN A 201 10.34 11.12 11.13
C GLN A 201 11.53 11.70 11.90
N GLU A 202 11.29 12.26 13.09
CA GLU A 202 12.38 12.74 13.96
C GLU A 202 13.32 11.59 14.36
N ARG A 203 12.76 10.43 14.68
CA ARG A 203 13.54 9.22 15.01
C ARG A 203 14.34 8.69 13.81
N GLU A 204 13.76 8.69 12.62
CA GLU A 204 14.49 8.40 11.38
C GLU A 204 15.70 9.33 11.22
N ALA A 205 15.50 10.64 11.36
CA ALA A 205 16.59 11.62 11.25
C ALA A 205 17.68 11.40 12.32
N ARG A 206 17.32 11.13 13.58
CA ARG A 206 18.27 10.83 14.67
C ARG A 206 19.10 9.57 14.41
N ARG A 207 18.55 8.58 13.68
CA ARG A 207 19.26 7.36 13.27
C ARG A 207 20.11 7.55 12.00
N GLY A 208 20.13 8.74 11.42
CA GLY A 208 20.83 9.03 10.16
C GLY A 208 20.07 8.58 8.91
N GLY A 209 18.76 8.40 9.01
CA GLY A 209 17.91 8.10 7.87
C GLY A 209 17.90 9.26 6.86
N ILE A 210 17.95 8.91 5.58
CA ILE A 210 17.99 9.88 4.48
C ILE A 210 16.67 9.80 3.71
N THR A 211 15.87 10.86 3.81
CA THR A 211 14.63 11.02 3.06
C THR A 211 14.78 12.20 2.09
N LEU A 212 14.65 11.91 0.80
CA LEU A 212 14.71 12.92 -0.27
C LEU A 212 13.30 13.11 -0.84
N PRO A 213 12.59 14.21 -0.52
CA PRO A 213 11.27 14.49 -1.07
C PRO A 213 11.42 14.96 -2.52
N ILE A 214 11.61 14.02 -3.44
CA ILE A 214 11.66 14.30 -4.87
C ILE A 214 10.24 14.51 -5.38
N PRO A 215 9.92 15.64 -6.02
CA PRO A 215 8.60 15.86 -6.62
C PRO A 215 8.24 14.75 -7.61
N GLU A 216 6.99 14.32 -7.58
CA GLU A 216 6.44 13.44 -8.60
C GLU A 216 6.25 14.19 -9.91
N GLN A 217 6.31 13.45 -11.03
CA GLN A 217 6.08 13.98 -12.36
C GLN A 217 4.72 13.52 -12.88
N GLU A 218 3.87 14.47 -13.22
CA GLU A 218 2.57 14.23 -13.84
C GLU A 218 2.60 14.75 -15.27
N VAL A 219 2.08 13.97 -16.22
CA VAL A 219 1.96 14.35 -17.61
C VAL A 219 0.49 14.47 -17.95
N ASP A 220 0.08 15.69 -18.28
CA ASP A 220 -1.29 16.00 -18.61
C ASP A 220 -1.47 16.24 -20.08
N LYS A 221 -2.59 15.73 -20.57
CA LYS A 221 -3.05 16.08 -21.88
C LYS A 221 -3.84 17.39 -21.83
N GLY A 222 -3.32 18.41 -22.53
CA GLY A 222 -4.02 19.65 -22.83
C GLY A 222 -4.45 19.73 -24.30
N PRO A 223 -5.11 20.83 -24.71
CA PRO A 223 -5.55 21.04 -26.09
C PRO A 223 -4.41 21.11 -27.11
N ASN A 224 -3.19 21.44 -26.67
CA ASN A 224 -2.01 21.61 -27.53
C ASN A 224 -0.96 20.49 -27.35
N GLY A 225 -1.36 19.34 -26.81
CA GLY A 225 -0.46 18.21 -26.53
C GLY A 225 -0.21 17.99 -25.04
N TYR A 226 0.98 17.53 -24.67
CA TYR A 226 1.29 17.09 -23.30
C TYR A 226 2.09 18.13 -22.51
N THR A 227 1.74 18.33 -21.24
CA THR A 227 2.46 19.22 -20.33
C THR A 227 2.96 18.44 -19.12
N LEU A 228 4.20 18.72 -18.71
CA LEU A 228 4.79 18.16 -17.50
C LEU A 228 4.47 19.05 -16.29
N ARG A 229 3.83 18.47 -15.28
CA ARG A 229 3.59 19.06 -13.96
C ARG A 229 4.41 18.34 -12.90
N TYR A 230 4.73 19.07 -11.84
CA TYR A 230 5.47 18.55 -10.69
C TYR A 230 4.60 18.67 -9.45
N ARG A 231 4.50 17.58 -8.68
CA ARG A 231 3.74 17.52 -7.45
C ARG A 231 4.67 17.27 -6.29
N ALA A 232 4.73 18.20 -5.34
CA ALA A 232 5.40 17.94 -4.07
C ALA A 232 4.54 16.98 -3.23
N PRO A 233 5.14 15.96 -2.58
CA PRO A 233 4.40 15.11 -1.66
C PRO A 233 3.86 15.93 -0.49
N LEU A 234 2.65 15.64 -0.06
CA LEU A 234 2.04 16.26 1.11
C LEU A 234 2.67 15.68 2.41
N PRO A 235 2.74 16.45 3.51
CA PRO A 235 3.24 15.94 4.79
C PRO A 235 2.58 14.63 5.24
N VAL A 236 1.27 14.50 5.07
CA VAL A 236 0.51 13.29 5.38
C VAL A 236 1.00 12.03 4.65
N GLU A 237 1.52 12.15 3.43
CA GLU A 237 2.12 11.01 2.72
C GLU A 237 3.36 10.50 3.45
N GLY A 238 4.17 11.42 3.99
CA GLY A 238 5.33 11.07 4.81
C GLY A 238 4.96 10.46 6.16
N TRP A 239 3.88 10.94 6.79
CA TRP A 239 3.37 10.36 8.05
C TRP A 239 2.83 8.95 7.84
N ASN A 240 2.02 8.75 6.79
CA ASN A 240 1.52 7.43 6.42
C ASN A 240 2.66 6.45 6.08
N ALA A 241 3.67 6.92 5.33
CA ALA A 241 4.84 6.11 5.01
C ALA A 241 5.61 5.64 6.25
N GLN A 242 5.64 6.42 7.34
CA GLN A 242 6.26 5.99 8.60
C GLN A 242 5.48 4.86 9.29
N ILE A 243 4.16 4.79 9.12
CA ILE A 243 3.34 3.67 9.61
C ILE A 243 3.67 2.39 8.84
N SER A 244 3.78 2.46 7.51
CA SER A 244 4.25 1.33 6.70
C SER A 244 5.68 0.91 7.08
N LEU A 245 6.57 1.88 7.29
CA LEU A 245 7.97 1.62 7.65
C LEU A 245 8.10 0.96 9.02
N MET A 246 7.37 1.42 10.05
CA MET A 246 7.40 0.77 11.38
C MET A 246 6.83 -0.65 11.31
N THR A 247 5.79 -0.88 10.52
CA THR A 247 5.23 -2.21 10.31
C THR A 247 6.27 -3.13 9.66
N GLY A 248 6.97 -2.64 8.63
CA GLY A 248 8.06 -3.38 7.99
C GLY A 248 9.24 -3.67 8.92
N MET A 249 9.57 -2.76 9.84
CA MET A 249 10.58 -3.00 10.89
C MET A 249 10.14 -4.11 11.85
N GLY A 250 8.90 -4.06 12.35
CA GLY A 250 8.35 -5.11 13.21
C GLY A 250 8.27 -6.47 12.50
N ALA A 251 7.91 -6.49 11.21
CA ALA A 251 7.94 -7.71 10.40
C ALA A 251 9.36 -8.29 10.29
N ALA A 252 10.37 -7.44 10.09
CA ALA A 252 11.76 -7.87 10.01
C ALA A 252 12.25 -8.46 11.34
N GLU A 253 11.88 -7.87 12.48
CA GLU A 253 12.20 -8.40 13.81
C GLU A 253 11.61 -9.79 14.03
N LEU A 254 10.31 -9.97 13.75
CA LEU A 254 9.64 -11.27 13.85
C LEU A 254 10.31 -12.34 12.96
N MET A 255 10.67 -11.98 11.72
CA MET A 255 11.36 -12.88 10.79
C MET A 255 12.77 -13.27 11.27
N LEU A 256 13.51 -12.31 11.82
CA LEU A 256 14.85 -12.53 12.37
C LEU A 256 14.80 -13.47 13.58
N ASP A 257 13.86 -13.24 14.50
CA ASP A 257 13.68 -14.07 15.71
C ASP A 257 13.27 -15.50 15.34
N ALA A 258 12.34 -15.64 14.40
CA ALA A 258 11.88 -16.94 13.90
C ALA A 258 12.89 -17.62 12.95
N ARG A 259 13.93 -16.90 12.51
CA ARG A 259 14.92 -17.33 11.50
C ARG A 259 14.29 -17.80 10.19
N VAL A 260 13.20 -17.15 9.78
CA VAL A 260 12.47 -17.43 8.55
C VAL A 260 11.90 -16.14 7.97
N GLY A 261 12.10 -15.91 6.67
CA GLY A 261 11.54 -14.74 6.00
C GLY A 261 12.45 -14.14 4.93
N VAL A 262 12.00 -13.04 4.34
CA VAL A 262 12.72 -12.29 3.31
C VAL A 262 12.94 -10.88 3.82
N LEU A 263 14.21 -10.48 3.97
CA LEU A 263 14.58 -9.17 4.50
C LEU A 263 14.96 -8.22 3.38
N ARG A 264 14.47 -6.98 3.46
CA ARG A 264 14.96 -5.88 2.62
C ARG A 264 16.20 -5.27 3.25
N THR A 265 17.36 -5.50 2.65
CA THR A 265 18.64 -4.97 3.14
C THR A 265 19.16 -3.85 2.24
N LEU A 266 19.96 -2.95 2.82
CA LEU A 266 20.77 -1.97 2.10
C LEU A 266 22.21 -2.13 2.60
N PRO A 267 23.15 -2.57 1.73
CA PRO A 267 24.56 -2.65 2.09
C PRO A 267 25.08 -1.28 2.54
N LYS A 268 26.11 -1.29 3.41
CA LYS A 268 26.83 -0.05 3.73
C LYS A 268 27.43 0.51 2.43
N ALA A 269 27.26 1.83 2.24
CA ALA A 269 27.84 2.57 1.13
C ALA A 269 29.37 2.59 1.22
#